data_AF-A0A1F2T303-F1
#
_entry.id   AF-A0A1F2T303-F1
#
_cell.length_a   1.000
_cell.length_b   1.000
_cell.length_c   1.000
_cell.angle_alpha   90.00
_cell.angle_beta   90.00
_cell.angle_gamma   90.00
#
_symmetry.space_group_name_H-M   'P 1'
#
loop_
_entity.id
_entity.type
_entity.pdbx_description
1 polymer ?
#
loop_
_entity_poly.entity_id
_entity_poly.type
_entity_poly.pdbx_seq_one_letter_code
_entity_poly.pdbx_strand_id
1 'polypeptide(L)'
;MSELLRAIPVSVQVRYRATFTPPHYDLVLAEVATRIARNLTQSFNLRAANIVFNQNSMSTQYLSFRHVFSTEPIGYADVTMGVDQAEIVVQNPTTALQLKSLIAGAWQSIFEATKPNITDHLAEVTVQSNTEGLSVRDFFSRFVAIPGMDGSVQPGFSLKRKQQEMNGEARISLETSIILPDGLYVGFSCTSAKSISDLEGLSGLFDMILNAYRQLQSTAQMTIVEPT
;
A
#
# COMPACT_ATOMS: atom_id res chain seq x y z
N MET A 1 1.63 22.96 -28.22
CA MET A 1 1.59 21.52 -27.94
C MET A 1 1.82 21.36 -26.44
N SER A 2 0.93 20.69 -25.70
CA SER A 2 1.13 20.51 -24.26
C SER A 2 2.21 19.46 -24.04
N GLU A 3 3.34 19.88 -23.51
CA GLU A 3 4.43 18.99 -23.08
C GLU A 3 3.95 18.23 -21.84
N LEU A 4 3.51 16.99 -22.00
CA LEU A 4 3.07 16.12 -20.91
C LEU A 4 4.30 15.41 -20.31
N LEU A 5 4.42 15.41 -18.97
CA LEU A 5 5.40 14.57 -18.28
C LEU A 5 4.93 13.12 -18.36
N ARG A 6 5.74 12.26 -18.99
CA ARG A 6 5.46 10.83 -19.06
C ARG A 6 6.26 10.11 -17.98
N ALA A 7 5.57 9.50 -17.02
CA ALA A 7 6.18 8.68 -15.98
C ALA A 7 6.14 7.20 -16.36
N ILE A 8 7.30 6.55 -16.36
CA ILE A 8 7.45 5.11 -16.63
C ILE A 8 7.78 4.43 -15.29
N PRO A 9 6.86 3.65 -14.71
CA PRO A 9 7.09 2.97 -13.44
C PRO A 9 8.32 2.06 -13.50
N VAL A 10 9.25 2.26 -12.58
CA VAL A 10 10.42 1.41 -12.33
C VAL A 10 10.14 0.46 -11.18
N SER A 11 9.46 0.95 -10.14
CA SER A 11 9.06 0.12 -9.02
C SER A 11 7.74 0.62 -8.41
N VAL A 12 6.99 -0.31 -7.84
CA VAL A 12 5.73 -0.02 -7.14
C VAL A 12 5.78 -0.71 -5.79
N GLN A 13 5.55 0.02 -4.72
CA GLN A 13 5.35 -0.53 -3.40
C GLN A 13 3.95 -0.19 -2.93
N VAL A 14 3.22 -1.19 -2.47
CA VAL A 14 1.92 -1.02 -1.82
C VAL A 14 2.03 -1.50 -0.40
N ARG A 15 1.68 -0.66 0.56
CA ARG A 15 1.58 -1.02 1.97
C ARG A 15 0.13 -0.91 2.41
N TYR A 16 -0.33 -1.89 3.16
CA TYR A 16 -1.58 -1.81 3.90
C TYR A 16 -1.34 -2.22 5.35
N ARG A 17 -1.63 -1.32 6.27
CA ARG A 17 -1.49 -1.52 7.71
C ARG A 17 -2.83 -1.30 8.39
N ALA A 18 -3.13 -2.11 9.40
CA ALA A 18 -4.27 -1.88 10.26
C ALA A 18 -3.99 -2.21 11.73
N THR A 19 -4.63 -1.47 12.62
CA THR A 19 -4.45 -1.56 14.09
C THR A 19 -5.61 -2.32 14.72
N PHE A 20 -5.30 -3.27 15.60
CA PHE A 20 -6.26 -4.07 16.34
C PHE A 20 -6.69 -3.40 17.65
N THR A 21 -7.99 -3.43 17.92
CA THR A 21 -8.57 -2.90 19.16
C THR A 21 -9.61 -3.88 19.73
N PRO A 22 -9.35 -4.53 20.88
CA PRO A 22 -8.13 -4.48 21.68
C PRO A 22 -6.95 -5.21 21.01
N PRO A 23 -5.72 -5.07 21.54
CA PRO A 23 -4.58 -5.89 21.11
C PRO A 23 -4.84 -7.39 21.29
N HIS A 24 -4.44 -8.18 20.30
CA HIS A 24 -4.53 -9.63 20.21
C HIS A 24 -3.26 -10.31 20.74
N TYR A 25 -3.17 -10.44 22.07
CA TYR A 25 -2.05 -11.15 22.72
C TYR A 25 -2.04 -12.66 22.47
N ASP A 26 -3.15 -13.22 21.98
CA ASP A 26 -3.24 -14.61 21.53
C ASP A 26 -2.31 -14.89 20.34
N LEU A 27 -1.88 -13.87 19.58
CA LEU A 27 -0.85 -13.98 18.53
C LEU A 27 0.51 -14.47 19.04
N VAL A 28 0.80 -14.29 20.33
CA VAL A 28 2.04 -14.80 20.95
C VAL A 28 2.00 -16.32 21.11
N LEU A 29 0.82 -16.93 21.12
CA LEU A 29 0.66 -18.37 21.23
C LEU A 29 1.12 -19.05 19.94
N ALA A 30 2.03 -20.03 20.08
CA ALA A 30 2.59 -20.76 18.95
C ALA A 30 1.52 -21.43 18.06
N GLU A 31 0.40 -21.89 18.64
CA GLU A 31 -0.71 -22.47 17.88
C GLU A 31 -1.37 -21.46 16.93
N VAL A 32 -1.62 -20.24 17.41
CA VAL A 32 -2.25 -19.18 16.62
C VAL A 32 -1.28 -18.72 15.52
N ALA A 33 -0.01 -18.48 15.87
CA ALA A 33 1.02 -18.12 14.90
C ALA A 33 1.21 -19.19 13.81
N THR A 34 1.21 -20.48 14.20
CA THR A 34 1.31 -21.62 13.26
C THR A 34 0.07 -21.71 12.37
N ARG A 35 -1.12 -21.47 12.92
CA ARG A 35 -2.37 -21.44 12.14
C ARG A 35 -2.34 -20.34 11.08
N ILE A 36 -1.91 -19.13 11.45
CA ILE A 36 -1.76 -18.01 10.51
C ILE A 36 -0.75 -18.36 9.42
N ALA A 37 0.43 -18.85 9.81
CA ALA A 37 1.49 -19.22 8.86
C ALA A 37 1.02 -20.28 7.86
N ARG A 38 0.28 -21.30 8.33
CA ARG A 38 -0.33 -22.32 7.48
C ARG A 38 -1.35 -21.71 6.51
N ASN A 39 -2.23 -20.86 7.01
CA ASN A 39 -3.25 -20.20 6.18
C ASN A 39 -2.58 -19.33 5.10
N LEU A 40 -1.57 -18.53 5.45
CA LEU A 40 -0.79 -17.73 4.49
C LEU A 40 -0.12 -18.60 3.41
N THR A 41 0.48 -19.72 3.81
CA THR A 41 1.10 -20.68 2.89
C THR A 41 0.07 -21.24 1.90
N GLN A 42 -1.15 -21.52 2.36
CA GLN A 42 -2.25 -22.01 1.53
C GLN A 42 -2.80 -20.92 0.61
N SER A 43 -3.08 -19.72 1.14
CA SER A 43 -3.60 -18.57 0.39
C SER A 43 -2.68 -18.15 -0.73
N PHE A 44 -1.36 -18.27 -0.54
CA PHE A 44 -0.37 -17.94 -1.57
C PHE A 44 0.11 -19.17 -2.37
N ASN A 45 -0.47 -20.35 -2.15
CA ASN A 45 -0.15 -21.59 -2.85
C ASN A 45 1.37 -21.89 -2.90
N LEU A 46 2.04 -21.81 -1.75
CA LEU A 46 3.51 -21.85 -1.69
C LEU A 46 4.09 -23.23 -1.45
N ARG A 47 5.24 -23.47 -2.08
CA ARG A 47 6.18 -24.53 -1.71
C ARG A 47 7.09 -24.02 -0.60
N ALA A 48 7.51 -24.90 0.31
CA ALA A 48 8.29 -24.55 1.51
C ALA A 48 9.55 -23.69 1.24
N ALA A 49 10.18 -23.83 0.06
CA ALA A 49 11.38 -23.06 -0.32
C ALA A 49 11.15 -21.56 -0.56
N ASN A 50 9.89 -21.11 -0.66
CA ASN A 50 9.53 -19.73 -0.99
C ASN A 50 9.10 -18.91 0.24
N ILE A 51 9.35 -19.42 1.44
CA ILE A 51 8.84 -18.87 2.70
C ILE A 51 10.02 -18.57 3.62
N VAL A 52 10.14 -17.30 4.02
CA VAL A 52 10.94 -16.93 5.19
C VAL A 52 9.98 -16.66 6.33
N PHE A 53 10.08 -17.45 7.39
CA PHE A 53 9.27 -17.30 8.59
C PHE A 53 10.17 -16.93 9.77
N ASN A 54 9.78 -15.89 10.50
CA ASN A 54 10.44 -15.51 11.74
C ASN A 54 9.39 -15.23 12.81
N GLN A 55 9.49 -15.95 13.93
CA GLN A 55 8.72 -15.68 15.12
C GLN A 55 9.66 -15.10 16.18
N ASN A 56 9.48 -13.83 16.52
CA ASN A 56 10.32 -13.14 17.50
C ASN A 56 9.46 -12.61 18.64
N SER A 57 9.50 -13.31 19.78
CA SER A 57 8.78 -12.94 21.00
C SER A 57 9.32 -11.69 21.71
N MET A 58 10.50 -11.20 21.30
CA MET A 58 11.14 -10.00 21.87
C MET A 58 10.94 -8.76 21.02
N SER A 59 10.26 -8.87 19.88
CA SER A 59 9.96 -7.73 18.99
C SER A 59 8.48 -7.39 19.02
N THR A 60 8.14 -6.17 18.61
CA THR A 60 6.75 -5.77 18.36
C THR A 60 6.15 -6.44 17.12
N GLN A 61 6.95 -7.22 16.37
CA GLN A 61 6.54 -8.00 15.21
C GLN A 61 6.70 -9.50 15.48
N TYR A 62 5.67 -10.11 16.05
CA TYR A 62 5.68 -11.50 16.49
C TYR A 62 5.67 -12.49 15.34
N LEU A 63 5.12 -12.13 14.18
CA LEU A 63 5.09 -12.97 13.00
C LEU A 63 5.56 -12.16 11.79
N SER A 64 6.55 -12.69 11.07
CA SER A 64 6.99 -12.18 9.79
C SER A 64 6.99 -13.31 8.76
N PHE A 65 6.39 -13.03 7.62
CA PHE A 65 6.26 -13.93 6.50
C PHE A 65 6.62 -13.18 5.22
N ARG A 66 7.52 -13.74 4.41
CA ARG A 66 7.85 -13.21 3.07
C ARG A 66 7.58 -14.26 2.01
N HIS A 67 6.87 -13.85 0.96
CA HIS A 67 6.72 -14.57 -0.29
C HIS A 67 7.41 -13.80 -1.41
N VAL A 68 8.41 -14.39 -2.05
CA VAL A 68 9.11 -13.81 -3.21
C VAL A 68 8.49 -14.31 -4.51
N PHE A 69 8.19 -13.40 -5.43
CA PHE A 69 7.73 -13.71 -6.78
C PHE A 69 8.94 -13.78 -7.72
N SER A 70 8.95 -14.77 -8.63
CA SER A 70 9.94 -14.85 -9.70
C SER A 70 9.52 -13.98 -10.89
N THR A 71 9.43 -12.67 -10.67
CA THR A 71 9.14 -11.65 -11.70
C THR A 71 10.38 -10.79 -11.94
N GLU A 72 10.44 -10.10 -13.09
CA GLU A 72 11.41 -9.03 -13.32
C GLU A 72 10.66 -7.69 -13.46
N PRO A 73 10.96 -6.67 -12.61
CA PRO A 73 11.85 -6.73 -11.45
C PRO A 73 11.33 -7.70 -10.37
N ILE A 74 12.23 -8.15 -9.48
CA ILE A 74 11.87 -9.04 -8.37
C ILE A 74 10.76 -8.38 -7.56
N GLY A 75 9.67 -9.10 -7.38
CA GLY A 75 8.57 -8.71 -6.50
C GLY A 75 8.54 -9.57 -5.25
N TYR A 76 7.90 -9.08 -4.21
CA TYR A 76 7.64 -9.85 -2.99
C TYR A 76 6.40 -9.33 -2.27
N ALA A 77 5.79 -10.18 -1.45
CA ALA A 77 4.81 -9.81 -0.45
C ALA A 77 5.33 -10.14 0.95
N ASP A 78 5.42 -9.13 1.79
CA ASP A 78 5.71 -9.26 3.21
C ASP A 78 4.42 -9.11 4.01
N VAL A 79 4.24 -9.99 4.99
CA VAL A 79 3.20 -9.89 6.01
C VAL A 79 3.91 -9.86 7.36
N THR A 80 3.69 -8.80 8.11
CA THR A 80 4.20 -8.64 9.48
C THR A 80 3.05 -8.40 10.43
N MET A 81 3.11 -9.00 11.62
CA MET A 81 2.07 -8.88 12.63
C MET A 81 2.65 -8.63 14.02
N GLY A 82 2.15 -7.59 14.66
CA GLY A 82 2.27 -7.33 16.09
C GLY A 82 1.01 -7.74 16.84
N VAL A 83 1.02 -7.60 18.17
CA VAL A 83 -0.19 -7.83 18.99
C VAL A 83 -1.26 -6.76 18.74
N ASP A 84 -0.88 -5.58 18.27
CA ASP A 84 -1.74 -4.43 18.09
C ASP A 84 -1.89 -4.01 16.63
N GLN A 85 -1.20 -4.64 15.69
CA GLN A 85 -1.30 -4.29 14.27
C GLN A 85 -0.87 -5.42 13.34
N ALA A 86 -1.29 -5.34 12.09
CA ALA A 86 -0.68 -6.08 10.99
C ALA A 86 -0.39 -5.17 9.80
N GLU A 87 0.69 -5.48 9.08
CA GLU A 87 1.12 -4.76 7.90
C GLU A 87 1.44 -5.76 6.77
N ILE A 88 0.87 -5.49 5.60
CA ILE A 88 1.11 -6.21 4.36
C ILE A 88 1.81 -5.26 3.40
N VAL A 89 3.01 -5.60 2.93
CA VAL A 89 3.77 -4.83 1.93
C VAL A 89 3.91 -5.67 0.68
N VAL A 90 3.47 -5.17 -0.46
CA VAL A 90 3.63 -5.81 -1.77
C VAL A 90 4.53 -4.94 -2.64
N GLN A 91 5.67 -5.48 -3.03
CA GLN A 91 6.61 -4.85 -3.95
C GLN A 91 6.46 -5.45 -5.35
N ASN A 92 6.41 -4.55 -6.34
CA ASN A 92 6.31 -4.83 -7.77
C ASN A 92 5.21 -5.86 -8.12
N PRO A 93 3.94 -5.63 -7.73
CA PRO A 93 2.85 -6.46 -8.20
C PRO A 93 2.75 -6.36 -9.74
N THR A 94 2.61 -7.49 -10.43
CA THR A 94 2.48 -7.52 -11.89
C THR A 94 1.09 -7.09 -12.36
N THR A 95 0.04 -7.32 -11.56
CA THR A 95 -1.33 -6.89 -11.89
C THR A 95 -2.09 -6.38 -10.67
N ALA A 96 -3.09 -5.53 -10.90
CA ALA A 96 -4.02 -5.09 -9.86
C ALA A 96 -4.79 -6.27 -9.22
N LEU A 97 -5.09 -7.30 -10.00
CA LEU A 97 -5.74 -8.51 -9.51
C LEU A 97 -4.82 -9.30 -8.57
N GLN A 98 -3.54 -9.45 -8.92
CA GLN A 98 -2.53 -10.07 -8.06
C GLN A 98 -2.40 -9.30 -6.75
N LEU A 99 -2.30 -7.97 -6.81
CA LEU A 99 -2.24 -7.12 -5.63
C LEU A 99 -3.45 -7.33 -4.70
N LYS A 100 -4.67 -7.28 -5.25
CA LYS A 100 -5.91 -7.49 -4.49
C LYS A 100 -5.94 -8.89 -3.87
N SER A 101 -5.54 -9.92 -4.62
CA SER A 101 -5.49 -11.30 -4.14
C SER A 101 -4.48 -11.49 -2.99
N LEU A 102 -3.29 -10.90 -3.09
CA LEU A 102 -2.25 -11.01 -2.06
C LEU A 102 -2.69 -10.34 -0.75
N ILE A 103 -3.18 -9.11 -0.84
CA ILE A 103 -3.61 -8.36 0.33
C ILE A 103 -4.85 -9.02 0.96
N ALA A 104 -5.85 -9.39 0.15
CA ALA A 104 -7.06 -10.06 0.65
C ALA A 104 -6.74 -11.43 1.27
N GLY A 105 -5.87 -12.23 0.65
CA GLY A 105 -5.46 -13.53 1.18
C GLY A 105 -4.71 -13.42 2.51
N ALA A 106 -3.85 -12.41 2.66
CA ALA A 106 -3.18 -12.13 3.93
C ALA A 106 -4.20 -11.79 5.03
N TRP A 107 -5.11 -10.86 4.76
CA TRP A 107 -6.12 -10.49 5.75
C TRP A 107 -7.11 -11.59 6.06
N GLN A 108 -7.54 -12.36 5.06
CA GLN A 108 -8.37 -13.54 5.28
C GLN A 108 -7.70 -14.50 6.26
N SER A 109 -6.40 -14.78 6.06
CA SER A 109 -5.62 -15.63 6.97
C SER A 109 -5.61 -15.10 8.41
N ILE A 110 -5.53 -13.77 8.57
CA ILE A 110 -5.56 -13.10 9.89
C ILE A 110 -6.96 -13.20 10.51
N PHE A 111 -8.01 -12.81 9.80
CA PHE A 111 -9.40 -12.83 10.29
C PHE A 111 -9.86 -14.23 10.68
N GLU A 112 -9.52 -15.26 9.90
CA GLU A 112 -9.86 -16.65 10.23
C GLU A 112 -9.17 -17.14 11.51
N ALA A 113 -7.98 -16.63 11.80
CA ALA A 113 -7.19 -17.05 12.95
C ALA A 113 -7.49 -16.26 14.22
N THR A 114 -7.69 -14.94 14.15
CA THR A 114 -7.79 -14.08 15.35
C THR A 114 -9.09 -13.30 15.44
N LYS A 115 -9.85 -13.18 14.35
CA LYS A 115 -11.09 -12.37 14.26
C LYS A 115 -10.92 -10.96 14.88
N PRO A 116 -9.96 -10.17 14.40
CA PRO A 116 -9.66 -8.91 15.03
C PRO A 116 -10.73 -7.87 14.73
N ASN A 117 -10.96 -6.99 15.70
CA ASN A 117 -11.62 -5.71 15.45
C ASN A 117 -10.54 -4.69 15.09
N ILE A 118 -10.73 -3.99 13.99
CA ILE A 118 -9.79 -3.01 13.44
C ILE A 118 -10.43 -1.64 13.51
N THR A 119 -9.68 -0.63 13.95
CA THR A 119 -10.19 0.74 14.11
C THR A 119 -9.42 1.79 13.33
N ASP A 120 -8.16 1.50 12.97
CA ASP A 120 -7.32 2.40 12.19
C ASP A 120 -6.69 1.66 11.01
N HIS A 121 -6.72 2.30 9.86
CA HIS A 121 -6.21 1.77 8.60
C HIS A 121 -5.30 2.79 7.93
N LEU A 122 -4.20 2.31 7.37
CA LEU A 122 -3.31 3.07 6.51
C LEU A 122 -3.03 2.26 5.24
N ALA A 123 -3.38 2.81 4.09
CA ALA A 123 -2.95 2.29 2.80
C ALA A 123 -1.99 3.29 2.14
N GLU A 124 -0.85 2.82 1.67
CA GLU A 124 0.14 3.62 0.96
C GLU A 124 0.49 2.95 -0.36
N VAL A 125 0.64 3.75 -1.41
CA VAL A 125 1.18 3.31 -2.69
C VAL A 125 2.31 4.27 -3.05
N THR A 126 3.50 3.74 -3.26
CA THR A 126 4.65 4.50 -3.73
C THR A 126 5.05 3.96 -5.09
N VAL A 127 4.95 4.79 -6.11
CA VAL A 127 5.42 4.51 -7.46
C VAL A 127 6.68 5.32 -7.69
N GLN A 128 7.77 4.63 -7.99
CA GLN A 128 8.99 5.25 -8.45
C GLN A 128 9.05 5.14 -9.97
N SER A 129 9.26 6.25 -10.65
CA SER A 129 9.23 6.31 -12.11
C SER A 129 10.45 7.00 -12.70
N ASN A 130 10.91 6.51 -13.84
CA ASN A 130 11.69 7.31 -14.77
C ASN A 130 10.74 8.29 -15.47
N THR A 131 11.29 9.38 -16.02
CA THR A 131 10.48 10.32 -16.81
C THR A 131 11.07 10.56 -18.19
N GLU A 132 10.19 10.79 -19.15
CA GLU A 132 10.53 11.22 -20.50
C GLU A 132 9.87 12.59 -20.78
N GLY A 133 10.54 13.43 -21.57
CA GLY A 133 10.05 14.75 -21.96
C GLY A 133 10.60 15.88 -21.07
N LEU A 134 9.70 16.65 -20.45
CA LEU A 134 10.08 17.71 -19.51
C LEU A 134 10.80 17.14 -18.29
N SER A 135 11.76 17.89 -17.74
CA SER A 135 12.33 17.50 -16.45
C SER A 135 11.28 17.58 -15.35
N VAL A 136 11.37 16.74 -14.32
CA VAL A 136 10.42 16.73 -13.20
C VAL A 136 10.44 18.08 -12.47
N ARG A 137 11.63 18.70 -12.40
CA ARG A 137 11.80 20.04 -11.85
C ARG A 137 11.06 21.10 -12.67
N ASP A 138 11.16 21.05 -14.00
CA ASP A 138 10.45 21.96 -14.90
C ASP A 138 8.94 21.69 -14.93
N PHE A 139 8.53 20.44 -14.74
CA PHE A 139 7.13 20.10 -14.57
C PHE A 139 6.57 20.77 -13.30
N PHE A 140 7.20 20.59 -12.13
CA PHE A 140 6.71 21.18 -10.88
C PHE A 140 6.69 22.71 -10.88
N SER A 141 7.63 23.37 -11.55
CA SER A 141 7.65 24.84 -11.65
C SER A 141 6.43 25.40 -12.39
N ARG A 142 5.74 24.59 -13.19
CA ARG A 142 4.49 24.96 -13.90
C ARG A 142 3.22 24.81 -13.04
N PHE A 143 3.26 24.07 -11.93
CA PHE A 143 2.11 23.82 -11.04
C PHE A 143 1.94 24.84 -9.90
N VAL A 144 2.80 25.86 -9.82
CA VAL A 144 2.79 26.91 -8.78
C VAL A 144 1.49 27.74 -8.75
N ALA A 145 0.58 27.57 -9.72
CA ALA A 145 -0.62 28.40 -9.86
C ALA A 145 -1.91 27.61 -10.12
N ILE A 146 -2.20 26.48 -9.45
CA ILE A 146 -3.58 25.96 -9.41
C ILE A 146 -4.40 26.75 -8.37
N PRO A 147 -5.39 27.58 -8.76
CA PRO A 147 -6.19 28.35 -7.82
C PRO A 147 -7.12 27.42 -7.01
N GLY A 148 -7.10 27.54 -5.68
CA GLY A 148 -8.00 26.81 -4.77
C GLY A 148 -7.40 25.61 -4.04
N MET A 149 -6.08 25.43 -4.09
CA MET A 149 -5.37 24.36 -3.38
C MET A 149 -4.43 24.94 -2.32
N ASP A 150 -4.61 24.51 -1.06
CA ASP A 150 -3.64 24.74 0.02
C ASP A 150 -2.40 23.85 -0.22
N GLY A 151 -1.47 24.33 -1.04
CA GLY A 151 -0.22 23.64 -1.35
C GLY A 151 1.01 24.45 -0.93
N SER A 152 1.90 23.86 -0.13
CA SER A 152 3.27 24.36 0.03
C SER A 152 4.15 23.76 -1.07
N VAL A 153 4.62 24.57 -2.02
CA VAL A 153 5.51 24.12 -3.09
C VAL A 153 6.94 24.03 -2.55
N GLN A 154 7.31 22.86 -2.05
CA GLN A 154 8.69 22.39 -1.85
C GLN A 154 8.87 21.13 -2.71
N PRO A 155 10.03 20.90 -3.36
CA PRO A 155 10.26 20.33 -4.72
C PRO A 155 9.33 19.19 -5.21
N GLY A 156 8.05 19.48 -5.20
CA GLY A 156 6.95 18.52 -5.19
C GLY A 156 5.65 19.20 -4.79
N PHE A 157 4.57 18.44 -4.82
CA PHE A 157 3.22 18.93 -4.56
C PHE A 157 2.37 17.81 -3.99
N SER A 158 1.41 18.14 -3.13
CA SER A 158 0.45 17.17 -2.63
C SER A 158 -0.97 17.67 -2.61
N LEU A 159 -1.91 16.80 -2.98
CA LEU A 159 -3.33 17.01 -2.84
C LEU A 159 -3.87 16.18 -1.72
N LYS A 160 -4.68 16.81 -0.87
CA LYS A 160 -5.41 16.16 0.21
C LYS A 160 -6.89 16.27 -0.03
N ARG A 161 -7.61 15.20 0.31
CA ARG A 161 -9.07 15.17 0.27
C ARG A 161 -9.60 14.39 1.46
N LYS A 162 -10.46 15.05 2.24
CA LYS A 162 -11.25 14.38 3.27
C LYS A 162 -12.24 13.42 2.62
N GLN A 163 -12.35 12.22 3.18
CA GLN A 163 -13.20 11.15 2.69
C GLN A 163 -14.20 10.78 3.80
N GLN A 164 -15.42 11.33 3.73
CA GLN A 164 -16.43 11.18 4.77
C GLN A 164 -16.82 9.71 5.00
N GLU A 165 -16.97 8.93 3.92
CA GLU A 165 -17.42 7.53 3.96
C GLU A 165 -16.45 6.58 4.68
N MET A 166 -15.17 6.94 4.74
CA MET A 166 -14.12 6.19 5.44
C MET A 166 -13.68 6.85 6.74
N ASN A 167 -14.31 7.96 7.14
CA ASN A 167 -13.89 8.79 8.27
C ASN A 167 -12.37 9.03 8.26
N GLY A 168 -11.86 9.61 7.18
CA GLY A 168 -10.43 9.68 6.96
C GLY A 168 -9.98 10.67 5.89
N GLU A 169 -8.71 10.57 5.49
CA GLU A 169 -8.08 11.45 4.51
C GLU A 169 -7.30 10.64 3.49
N ALA A 170 -7.47 10.99 2.22
CA ALA A 170 -6.64 10.51 1.12
C ALA A 170 -5.72 11.64 0.65
N ARG A 171 -4.47 11.31 0.36
CA ARG A 171 -3.45 12.22 -0.14
C ARG A 171 -2.72 11.60 -1.32
N ILE A 172 -2.52 12.37 -2.39
CA ILE A 172 -1.54 12.06 -3.43
C ILE A 172 -0.43 13.09 -3.38
N SER A 173 0.81 12.67 -3.53
CA SER A 173 2.00 13.51 -3.50
C SER A 173 2.89 13.17 -4.67
N LEU A 174 3.53 14.18 -5.23
CA LEU A 174 4.48 14.10 -6.32
C LEU A 174 5.76 14.73 -5.86
N GLU A 175 6.86 14.00 -5.96
CA GLU A 175 8.15 14.46 -5.48
C GLU A 175 9.25 14.10 -6.49
N THR A 176 10.29 14.91 -6.55
CA THR A 176 11.49 14.56 -7.33
C THR A 176 12.15 13.31 -6.72
N SER A 177 12.56 12.37 -7.57
CA SER A 177 13.28 11.19 -7.11
C SER A 177 14.68 11.57 -6.65
N ILE A 178 15.01 11.20 -5.42
CA ILE A 178 16.37 11.30 -4.88
C ILE A 178 17.27 10.12 -5.31
N ILE A 179 16.68 9.06 -5.90
CA ILE A 179 17.37 7.83 -6.28
C ILE A 179 17.58 7.76 -7.79
N LEU A 180 16.59 8.16 -8.60
CA LEU A 180 16.68 8.16 -10.06
C LEU A 180 17.04 9.55 -10.58
N PRO A 181 18.00 9.67 -11.52
CA PRO A 181 18.27 10.94 -12.20
C PRO A 181 17.00 11.46 -12.87
N ASP A 182 16.56 12.65 -12.45
CA ASP A 182 15.31 13.28 -12.91
C ASP A 182 14.06 12.40 -12.75
N GLY A 183 14.06 11.43 -11.84
CA GLY A 183 12.89 10.57 -11.63
C GLY A 183 11.75 11.26 -10.88
N LEU A 184 10.59 10.59 -10.88
CA LEU A 184 9.38 11.02 -10.18
C LEU A 184 9.00 9.98 -9.12
N TYR A 185 8.74 10.42 -7.89
CA TYR A 185 7.98 9.66 -6.91
C TYR A 185 6.52 10.10 -6.94
N VAL A 186 5.62 9.13 -7.11
CA VAL A 186 4.19 9.31 -6.86
C VAL A 186 3.83 8.55 -5.59
N GLY A 187 3.50 9.28 -4.54
CA GLY A 187 2.98 8.74 -3.30
C GLY A 187 1.47 8.89 -3.25
N PHE A 188 0.74 7.84 -2.90
CA PHE A 188 -0.63 7.91 -2.44
C PHE A 188 -0.67 7.37 -1.02
N SER A 189 -1.44 8.02 -0.16
CA SER A 189 -1.70 7.55 1.20
C SER A 189 -3.18 7.77 1.51
N CYS A 190 -3.77 6.81 2.21
CA CYS A 190 -5.16 6.86 2.63
C CYS A 190 -5.25 6.36 4.06
N THR A 191 -5.79 7.20 4.93
CA THR A 191 -6.06 6.87 6.32
C THR A 191 -7.56 6.72 6.51
N SER A 192 -7.98 5.77 7.34
CA SER A 192 -9.38 5.57 7.68
C SER A 192 -9.50 5.15 9.14
N ALA A 193 -10.42 5.78 9.87
CA ALA A 193 -10.82 5.39 11.22
C ALA A 193 -12.14 4.60 11.23
N LYS A 194 -12.46 3.91 10.12
CA LYS A 194 -13.67 3.10 10.01
C LYS A 194 -13.46 1.79 10.76
N SER A 195 -14.37 1.45 11.67
CA SER A 195 -14.30 0.18 12.38
C SER A 195 -14.64 -0.99 11.46
N ILE A 196 -13.83 -2.05 11.49
CA ILE A 196 -14.01 -3.26 10.69
C ILE A 196 -13.83 -4.49 11.56
N SER A 197 -14.81 -5.40 11.54
CA SER A 197 -14.82 -6.65 12.31
C SER A 197 -14.91 -7.91 11.45
N ASP A 198 -14.98 -7.76 10.13
CA ASP A 198 -15.14 -8.86 9.18
C ASP A 198 -14.49 -8.56 7.81
N LEU A 199 -14.45 -9.60 6.97
CA LEU A 199 -13.86 -9.54 5.63
C LEU A 199 -14.67 -8.69 4.64
N GLU A 200 -15.98 -8.58 4.82
CA GLU A 200 -16.85 -7.79 3.94
C GLU A 200 -16.55 -6.30 4.12
N GLY A 201 -16.50 -5.84 5.37
CA GLY A 201 -16.10 -4.49 5.74
C GLY A 201 -14.71 -4.14 5.22
N LEU A 202 -13.75 -5.07 5.33
CA LEU A 202 -12.40 -4.90 4.80
C LEU A 202 -12.40 -4.73 3.29
N SER A 203 -13.10 -5.61 2.55
CA SER A 203 -13.21 -5.50 1.10
C SER A 203 -13.84 -4.18 0.68
N GLY A 204 -14.90 -3.75 1.37
CA GLY A 204 -15.55 -2.46 1.13
C GLY A 204 -14.58 -1.28 1.34
N LEU A 205 -13.72 -1.34 2.36
CA LEU A 205 -12.69 -0.32 2.57
C LEU A 205 -11.65 -0.31 1.45
N PHE A 206 -11.20 -1.47 0.96
CA PHE A 206 -10.27 -1.51 -0.19
C PHE A 206 -10.84 -0.86 -1.43
N ASP A 207 -12.11 -1.14 -1.77
CA ASP A 207 -12.74 -0.55 -2.94
C ASP A 207 -12.89 0.98 -2.78
N MET A 208 -13.19 1.48 -1.56
CA MET A 208 -13.18 2.93 -1.27
C MET A 208 -11.79 3.57 -1.43
N ILE A 209 -10.73 2.91 -0.95
CA ILE A 209 -9.34 3.40 -1.08
C ILE A 209 -8.94 3.48 -2.56
N LEU A 210 -9.23 2.44 -3.35
CA LEU A 210 -8.95 2.42 -4.79
C LEU A 210 -9.70 3.53 -5.53
N ASN A 211 -10.96 3.78 -5.17
CA ASN A 211 -11.73 4.88 -5.73
C ASN A 211 -11.14 6.25 -5.38
N ALA A 212 -10.69 6.45 -4.13
CA ALA A 212 -10.03 7.69 -3.70
C ALA A 212 -8.73 7.95 -4.48
N TYR A 213 -7.92 6.91 -4.70
CA TYR A 213 -6.71 6.99 -5.53
C TYR A 213 -7.04 7.45 -6.96
N ARG A 214 -8.00 6.80 -7.63
CA ARG A 214 -8.41 7.13 -9.01
C ARG A 214 -8.89 8.57 -9.15
N GLN A 215 -9.67 9.08 -8.19
CA GLN A 215 -10.17 10.46 -8.20
C GLN A 215 -9.05 11.49 -8.02
N LEU A 216 -8.06 11.21 -7.17
CA LEU A 216 -6.93 12.10 -6.97
C LEU A 216 -5.96 12.09 -8.16
N GLN A 217 -5.77 10.93 -8.79
CA GLN A 217 -4.96 10.79 -9.99
C GLN A 217 -5.51 11.66 -11.14
N SER A 218 -6.82 11.63 -11.41
CA SER A 218 -7.43 12.46 -12.46
C SER A 218 -7.30 13.96 -12.19
N THR A 219 -7.39 14.37 -10.92
CA THR A 219 -7.25 15.76 -10.49
C THR A 219 -5.83 16.30 -10.73
N ALA A 220 -4.81 15.45 -10.58
CA ALA A 220 -3.42 15.80 -10.81
C ALA A 220 -3.03 15.87 -12.31
N GLN A 221 -3.98 15.62 -13.24
CA GLN A 221 -3.74 15.55 -14.69
C GLN A 221 -2.61 14.57 -15.08
N MET A 222 -2.45 13.48 -14.31
CA MET A 222 -1.44 12.46 -14.57
C MET A 222 -2.06 11.18 -15.11
N THR A 223 -1.41 10.60 -16.11
CA THR A 223 -1.69 9.23 -16.55
C THR A 223 -0.58 8.33 -16.05
N ILE A 224 -0.84 7.58 -14.98
CA ILE A 224 -0.03 6.44 -14.58
C ILE A 224 -0.58 5.26 -15.36
N VAL A 225 0.22 4.72 -16.27
CA VAL A 225 -0.16 3.55 -17.08
C VAL A 225 -0.21 2.36 -16.12
N GLU A 226 -1.38 1.70 -16.02
CA GLU A 226 -1.48 0.43 -15.31
C GLU A 226 -0.53 -0.58 -15.98
N PRO A 227 0.31 -1.31 -15.23
CA PRO A 227 1.11 -2.37 -15.83
C PRO A 227 0.17 -3.42 -16.43
N THR A 228 0.31 -3.63 -17.74
CA THR A 228 -0.35 -4.70 -18.50
C THR A 228 0.33 -6.04 -18.27
#